data_AF-A0A950HP70-F1
#
_entry.id   AF-A0A950HP70-F1
#
_cell.length_a   1.000
_cell.length_b   1.000
_cell.length_c   1.000
_cell.angle_alpha   90.00
_cell.angle_beta   90.00
_cell.angle_gamma   90.00
#
_symmetry.space_group_name_H-M   'P 1'
#
loop_
_entity.id
_entity.type
_entity.pdbx_description
1 polymer ?
#
loop_
_entity_poly.entity_id
_entity_poly.type
_entity_poly.pdbx_seq_one_letter_code
_entity_poly.pdbx_strand_id
1 'polypeptide(L)'
;MSWLPSKDPVLGDKRSCDALELVIVPRARDLGGFEVHRALPHAGRQMVGPFIFFDQMGPVQFIAGQGVDVRPHPHIGLATVTYLFDGRIMHRDSEGNALEIVPGEMNLMTAGRGIAHSERSPAGARTGREGMFGIQSWIALPDAHEETDPSFQHFDAADLPVIESDGLRARVIAGSAFGKTSPVGTLSDWLYAEVCLEAGAAVPLDPDQEERAVYVV
;
A
#
# COMPACT_ATOMS: atom_id res chain seq x y z
N MET A 1 -5.56 19.54 22.81
CA MET A 1 -5.32 20.93 22.38
C MET A 1 -3.82 21.14 22.26
N SER A 2 -3.24 20.84 21.09
CA SER A 2 -1.82 21.10 20.83
C SER A 2 -1.61 22.62 20.75
N TRP A 3 -0.63 23.16 21.48
CA TRP A 3 -0.38 24.61 21.59
C TRP A 3 0.56 25.14 20.51
N LEU A 4 1.03 24.30 19.60
CA LEU A 4 1.91 24.71 18.51
C LEU A 4 1.05 25.18 17.34
N PRO A 5 1.04 26.49 16.99
CA PRO A 5 0.40 26.94 15.76
C PRO A 5 1.27 26.45 14.60
N SER A 6 0.97 25.27 14.06
CA SER A 6 1.55 24.88 12.77
C SER A 6 0.95 25.80 11.71
N LYS A 7 1.80 26.58 11.06
CA LYS A 7 1.40 27.27 9.84
C LYS A 7 1.33 26.22 8.74
N ASP A 8 0.25 26.25 7.97
CA ASP A 8 0.10 25.37 6.82
C ASP A 8 1.28 25.56 5.84
N PRO A 9 1.74 24.49 5.17
CA PRO A 9 2.82 24.58 4.22
C PRO A 9 2.46 25.48 3.03
N VAL A 10 3.36 26.37 2.65
CA VAL A 10 3.20 27.27 1.50
C VAL A 10 3.99 26.70 0.31
N LEU A 11 3.35 26.60 -0.85
CA LEU A 11 3.97 26.06 -2.05
C LEU A 11 5.18 26.93 -2.48
N GLY A 12 6.36 26.31 -2.57
CA GLY A 12 7.62 27.02 -2.86
C GLY A 12 8.28 27.70 -1.65
N ASP A 13 7.72 27.57 -0.44
CA ASP A 13 8.36 28.04 0.78
C ASP A 13 9.39 27.03 1.31
N LYS A 14 10.62 27.53 1.50
CA LYS A 14 11.74 26.74 2.01
C LYS A 14 11.43 26.09 3.36
N ARG A 15 10.73 26.76 4.28
CA ARG A 15 10.42 26.18 5.60
C ARG A 15 9.44 25.02 5.53
N SER A 16 8.53 25.06 4.56
CA SER A 16 7.60 23.98 4.28
C SER A 16 8.32 22.77 3.67
N CYS A 17 9.32 23.00 2.81
CA CYS A 17 10.23 21.96 2.35
C CYS A 17 11.14 21.43 3.48
N ASP A 18 11.58 22.29 4.40
CA ASP A 18 12.40 21.91 5.57
C ASP A 18 11.60 21.02 6.57
N ALA A 19 10.28 20.91 6.43
CA ALA A 19 9.45 19.99 7.21
C ALA A 19 9.50 18.54 6.69
N LEU A 20 10.00 18.31 5.47
CA LEU A 20 10.23 16.98 4.92
C LEU A 20 11.65 16.53 5.30
N GLU A 21 11.75 15.43 6.03
CA GLU A 21 13.06 14.88 6.39
C GLU A 21 13.81 14.33 5.15
N LEU A 22 13.09 13.62 4.28
CA LEU A 22 13.68 12.96 3.11
C LEU A 22 12.67 12.89 1.95
N VAL A 23 13.15 13.19 0.74
CA VAL A 23 12.44 12.92 -0.51
C VAL A 23 13.13 11.76 -1.22
N ILE A 24 12.36 10.72 -1.54
CA ILE A 24 12.83 9.55 -2.29
C ILE A 24 12.25 9.63 -3.69
N VAL A 25 13.11 9.51 -4.70
CA VAL A 25 12.68 9.25 -6.09
C VAL A 25 12.69 7.74 -6.30
N PRO A 26 11.52 7.08 -6.45
CA PRO A 26 11.45 5.64 -6.64
C PRO A 26 12.22 5.19 -7.88
N ARG A 27 12.82 4.00 -7.82
CA ARG A 27 13.61 3.44 -8.93
C ARG A 27 12.83 2.33 -9.63
N ALA A 28 12.89 2.31 -10.95
CA ALA A 28 12.37 1.21 -11.75
C ALA A 28 13.11 -0.11 -11.43
N ARG A 29 12.34 -1.19 -11.29
CA ARG A 29 12.82 -2.56 -11.05
C ARG A 29 12.01 -3.52 -11.91
N ASP A 30 12.71 -4.38 -12.65
CA ASP A 30 12.08 -5.47 -13.40
C ASP A 30 11.86 -6.69 -12.51
N LEU A 31 10.62 -7.20 -12.49
CA LEU A 31 10.19 -8.41 -11.78
C LEU A 31 10.00 -9.62 -12.72
N GLY A 32 10.59 -9.57 -13.91
CA GLY A 32 10.53 -10.65 -14.90
C GLY A 32 9.53 -10.38 -16.03
N GLY A 33 9.60 -9.20 -16.63
CA GLY A 33 8.69 -8.75 -17.70
C GLY A 33 7.66 -7.71 -17.25
N PHE A 34 7.79 -7.22 -16.01
CA PHE A 34 6.93 -6.22 -15.40
C PHE A 34 7.78 -5.27 -14.55
N GLU A 35 7.74 -3.98 -14.87
CA GLU A 35 8.46 -2.95 -14.11
C GLU A 35 7.60 -2.39 -12.98
N VAL A 36 8.23 -2.22 -11.82
CA VAL A 36 7.68 -1.55 -10.64
C VAL A 36 8.56 -0.38 -10.23
N HIS A 37 7.98 0.60 -9.56
CA HIS A 37 8.71 1.72 -8.96
C HIS A 37 8.90 1.48 -7.47
N ARG A 38 10.14 1.19 -7.05
CA ARG A 38 10.49 0.89 -5.66
C ARG A 38 10.85 2.14 -4.87
N ALA A 39 10.07 2.44 -3.84
CA ALA A 39 10.34 3.52 -2.88
C ALA A 39 11.08 3.02 -1.63
N LEU A 40 10.70 1.84 -1.11
CA LEU A 40 11.36 1.20 0.04
C LEU A 40 11.79 -0.24 -0.29
N PRO A 41 12.92 -0.71 0.23
CA PRO A 41 13.91 0.03 1.02
C PRO A 41 14.76 0.99 0.16
N HIS A 42 15.20 2.09 0.76
CA HIS A 42 16.12 3.07 0.15
C HIS A 42 17.38 3.27 1.01
N ALA A 43 18.52 3.60 0.39
CA ALA A 43 19.80 3.74 1.09
C ALA A 43 19.76 4.71 2.29
N GLY A 44 18.97 5.78 2.20
CA GLY A 44 18.78 6.76 3.28
C GLY A 44 17.61 6.47 4.22
N ARG A 45 16.79 5.45 3.94
CA ARG A 45 15.57 5.12 4.70
C ARG A 45 15.14 3.69 4.39
N GLN A 46 15.37 2.79 5.35
CA GLN A 46 15.03 1.37 5.17
C GLN A 46 13.56 1.07 5.48
N MET A 47 12.96 1.82 6.41
CA MET A 47 11.58 1.64 6.84
C MET A 47 10.91 2.97 7.20
N VAL A 48 9.58 3.04 7.14
CA VAL A 48 8.76 4.15 7.68
C VAL A 48 7.68 3.54 8.56
N GLY A 49 7.77 3.75 9.88
CA GLY A 49 7.02 2.91 10.82
C GLY A 49 7.33 1.44 10.52
N PRO A 50 6.33 0.54 10.50
CA PRO A 50 6.58 -0.86 10.15
C PRO A 50 6.69 -1.14 8.64
N PHE A 51 6.54 -0.15 7.76
CA PHE A 51 6.66 -0.36 6.31
C PHE A 51 8.12 -0.56 5.92
N ILE A 52 8.49 -1.77 5.50
CA ILE A 52 9.85 -2.15 5.10
C ILE A 52 10.02 -2.31 3.58
N PHE A 53 8.92 -2.26 2.84
CA PHE A 53 8.87 -2.40 1.39
C PHE A 53 7.69 -1.62 0.82
N PHE A 54 7.89 -0.96 -0.31
CA PHE A 54 6.84 -0.20 -1.00
C PHE A 54 7.15 -0.10 -2.49
N ASP A 55 6.43 -0.87 -3.30
CA ASP A 55 6.52 -0.88 -4.76
C ASP A 55 5.19 -0.42 -5.37
N GLN A 56 5.25 0.54 -6.30
CA GLN A 56 4.15 0.84 -7.19
C GLN A 56 4.22 -0.06 -8.43
N MET A 57 3.11 -0.71 -8.71
CA MET A 57 2.83 -1.49 -9.90
C MET A 57 2.14 -0.60 -10.93
N GLY A 58 2.69 -0.44 -12.14
CA GLY A 58 2.06 0.40 -13.17
C GLY A 58 2.06 1.91 -12.84
N PRO A 59 1.19 2.73 -13.46
CA PRO A 59 0.13 2.34 -14.38
C PRO A 59 0.71 1.80 -15.71
N VAL A 60 0.24 0.64 -16.14
CA VAL A 60 0.64 0.00 -17.40
C VAL A 60 -0.55 -0.67 -18.06
N GLN A 61 -0.53 -0.79 -19.39
CA GLN A 61 -1.48 -1.60 -20.14
C GLN A 61 -0.76 -2.79 -20.78
N PHE A 62 -1.20 -4.00 -20.47
CA PHE A 62 -0.67 -5.21 -21.08
C PHE A 62 -1.32 -5.49 -22.43
N ILE A 63 -0.54 -6.07 -23.36
CA ILE A 63 -1.10 -6.67 -24.57
C ILE A 63 -1.69 -8.05 -24.23
N ALA A 64 -2.65 -8.51 -25.03
CA ALA A 64 -3.29 -9.80 -24.83
C ALA A 64 -2.26 -10.94 -24.72
N GLY A 65 -2.46 -11.83 -23.76
CA GLY A 65 -1.55 -12.92 -23.40
C GLY A 65 -0.44 -12.55 -22.41
N GLN A 66 -0.17 -11.27 -22.18
CA GLN A 66 0.77 -10.81 -21.14
C GLN A 66 0.03 -10.43 -19.85
N GLY A 67 0.81 -10.25 -18.78
CA GLY A 67 0.30 -9.85 -17.48
C GLY A 67 1.38 -9.98 -16.41
N VAL A 68 0.97 -9.80 -15.17
CA VAL A 68 1.82 -10.03 -13.99
C VAL A 68 1.91 -11.54 -13.76
N ASP A 69 3.12 -12.06 -13.55
CA ASP A 69 3.38 -13.48 -13.28
C ASP A 69 4.43 -13.65 -12.17
N VAL A 70 4.12 -13.18 -10.96
CA VAL A 70 4.97 -13.42 -9.80
C VAL A 70 4.84 -14.90 -9.42
N ARG A 71 5.94 -15.65 -9.65
CA ARG A 71 6.01 -17.09 -9.38
C ARG A 71 5.94 -17.38 -7.89
N PRO A 72 5.63 -18.64 -7.49
CA PRO A 72 5.59 -19.03 -6.08
C PRO A 72 6.89 -18.66 -5.36
N HIS A 73 6.79 -17.91 -4.28
CA HIS A 73 7.92 -17.47 -3.46
C HIS A 73 7.52 -17.37 -1.98
N PRO A 74 8.47 -17.58 -1.04
CA PRO A 74 8.19 -17.56 0.39
C PRO A 74 8.36 -16.16 1.01
N HIS A 75 7.66 -15.94 2.13
CA HIS A 75 7.86 -14.83 3.08
C HIS A 75 7.83 -15.36 4.52
N ILE A 76 8.49 -14.66 5.45
CA ILE A 76 8.49 -14.89 6.91
C ILE A 76 8.53 -13.54 7.64
N GLY A 77 8.05 -13.47 8.89
CA GLY A 77 8.24 -12.31 9.78
C GLY A 77 7.62 -10.98 9.31
N LEU A 78 6.76 -11.01 8.28
CA LEU A 78 6.15 -9.83 7.70
C LEU A 78 4.68 -10.09 7.30
N ALA A 79 3.96 -9.02 7.00
CA ALA A 79 2.70 -9.08 6.26
C ALA A 79 2.84 -8.33 4.93
N THR A 80 2.20 -8.83 3.87
CA THR A 80 2.12 -8.15 2.57
C THR A 80 0.74 -7.51 2.41
N VAL A 81 0.73 -6.27 1.94
CA VAL A 81 -0.47 -5.52 1.56
C VAL A 81 -0.46 -5.35 0.05
N THR A 82 -1.54 -5.76 -0.61
CA THR A 82 -1.79 -5.51 -2.03
C THR A 82 -3.04 -4.63 -2.12
N TYR A 83 -2.91 -3.45 -2.74
CA TYR A 83 -4.02 -2.50 -2.96
C TYR A 83 -4.04 -2.07 -4.42
N LEU A 84 -5.18 -2.20 -5.11
CA LEU A 84 -5.28 -1.92 -6.55
C LEU A 84 -6.07 -0.64 -6.85
N PHE A 85 -5.58 0.14 -7.81
CA PHE A 85 -6.27 1.26 -8.43
C PHE A 85 -6.88 0.89 -9.80
N ASP A 86 -6.26 -0.06 -10.50
CA ASP A 86 -6.72 -0.60 -11.80
C ASP A 86 -6.21 -2.03 -11.99
N GLY A 87 -6.90 -2.81 -12.83
CA GLY A 87 -6.55 -4.20 -13.13
C GLY A 87 -6.97 -5.18 -12.07
N ARG A 88 -6.50 -6.43 -12.21
CA ARG A 88 -6.88 -7.56 -11.34
C ARG A 88 -5.70 -8.49 -11.11
N ILE A 89 -5.59 -9.02 -9.90
CA ILE A 89 -4.56 -10.01 -9.52
C ILE A 89 -5.24 -11.21 -8.87
N MET A 90 -4.84 -12.42 -9.27
CA MET A 90 -5.17 -13.66 -8.60
C MET A 90 -4.05 -13.99 -7.60
N HIS A 91 -4.39 -13.95 -6.32
CA HIS A 91 -3.57 -14.45 -5.21
C HIS A 91 -3.79 -15.94 -5.00
N ARG A 92 -2.73 -16.69 -4.74
CA ARG A 92 -2.78 -18.08 -4.26
C ARG A 92 -1.67 -18.34 -3.28
N ASP A 93 -1.95 -19.03 -2.17
CA ASP A 93 -0.94 -19.36 -1.16
C ASP A 93 -0.96 -20.82 -0.69
N SER A 94 0.02 -21.16 0.15
CA SER A 94 0.22 -22.49 0.72
C SER A 94 -0.79 -22.87 1.80
N GLU A 95 -1.55 -21.91 2.34
CA GLU A 95 -2.66 -22.15 3.28
C GLU A 95 -3.97 -22.47 2.55
N GLY A 96 -3.96 -22.41 1.21
CA GLY A 96 -5.09 -22.76 0.37
C GLY A 96 -5.99 -21.58 0.01
N ASN A 97 -5.62 -20.34 0.35
CA ASN A 97 -6.36 -19.18 -0.13
C ASN A 97 -6.15 -19.02 -1.64
N ALA A 98 -7.22 -18.69 -2.36
CA ALA A 98 -7.20 -18.42 -3.78
C ALA A 98 -8.26 -17.37 -4.11
N LEU A 99 -7.84 -16.12 -4.31
CA LEU A 99 -8.75 -14.99 -4.42
C LEU A 99 -8.28 -14.00 -5.49
N GLU A 100 -9.24 -13.51 -6.28
CA GLU A 100 -9.01 -12.39 -7.19
C GLU A 100 -9.22 -11.09 -6.41
N ILE A 101 -8.24 -10.18 -6.47
CA ILE A 101 -8.35 -8.80 -5.99
C ILE A 101 -8.54 -7.86 -7.17
N VAL A 102 -9.45 -6.90 -7.03
CA VAL A 102 -9.83 -5.90 -8.03
C VAL A 102 -9.70 -4.46 -7.47
N PRO A 103 -9.94 -3.40 -8.27
CA PRO A 103 -9.67 -2.02 -7.83
C PRO A 103 -10.48 -1.58 -6.60
N GLY A 104 -9.79 -0.90 -5.68
CA GLY A 104 -10.32 -0.40 -4.41
C GLY A 104 -10.33 -1.42 -3.28
N GLU A 105 -10.00 -2.67 -3.56
CA GLU A 105 -9.90 -3.77 -2.59
C GLU A 105 -8.50 -3.86 -2.00
N MET A 106 -8.40 -4.57 -0.87
CA MET A 106 -7.15 -4.81 -0.16
C MET A 106 -7.01 -6.29 0.22
N ASN A 107 -5.85 -6.86 -0.09
CA ASN A 107 -5.39 -8.11 0.52
C ASN A 107 -4.35 -7.81 1.60
N LEU A 108 -4.48 -8.44 2.76
CA LEU A 108 -3.46 -8.50 3.80
C LEU A 108 -3.10 -9.97 4.06
N MET A 109 -1.92 -10.38 3.60
CA MET A 109 -1.37 -11.71 3.88
C MET A 109 -0.32 -11.60 4.99
N THR A 110 -0.59 -12.15 6.16
CA THR A 110 0.38 -12.25 7.24
C THR A 110 1.18 -13.53 7.08
N ALA A 111 2.50 -13.43 6.87
CA ALA A 111 3.36 -14.58 6.67
C ALA A 111 3.70 -15.30 7.98
N GLY A 112 3.96 -14.55 9.06
CA GLY A 112 4.36 -15.12 10.34
C GLY A 112 5.53 -16.11 10.20
N ARG A 113 5.39 -17.31 10.79
CA ARG A 113 6.39 -18.39 10.70
C ARG A 113 6.69 -18.85 9.27
N GLY A 114 5.84 -18.51 8.30
CA GLY A 114 6.14 -18.63 6.88
C GLY A 114 4.95 -19.02 6.02
N ILE A 115 4.86 -18.39 4.85
CA ILE A 115 3.88 -18.69 3.81
C ILE A 115 4.55 -18.60 2.44
N ALA A 116 4.16 -19.47 1.50
CA ALA A 116 4.55 -19.35 0.10
C ALA A 116 3.34 -18.97 -0.74
N HIS A 117 3.50 -18.00 -1.65
CA HIS A 117 2.39 -17.49 -2.44
C HIS A 117 2.80 -17.07 -3.85
N SER A 118 1.80 -16.86 -4.71
CA SER A 118 1.96 -16.34 -6.06
C SER A 118 0.86 -15.34 -6.38
N GLU A 119 1.22 -14.30 -7.12
CA GLU A 119 0.32 -13.24 -7.59
C GLU A 119 0.42 -13.14 -9.11
N ARG A 120 -0.70 -13.35 -9.81
CA ARG A 120 -0.71 -13.40 -11.27
C ARG A 120 -1.94 -12.73 -11.85
N SER A 121 -1.84 -12.19 -13.06
CA SER A 121 -3.04 -11.76 -13.79
C SER A 121 -3.97 -12.97 -14.02
N PRO A 122 -5.27 -12.87 -13.69
CA PRO A 122 -6.22 -13.97 -13.85
C PRO A 122 -6.42 -14.32 -15.32
N ALA A 123 -6.94 -15.52 -15.61
CA ALA A 123 -7.08 -16.00 -16.99
C ALA A 123 -7.96 -15.08 -17.85
N GLY A 124 -9.05 -14.56 -17.28
CA GLY A 124 -9.94 -13.62 -17.95
C GLY A 124 -9.31 -12.24 -18.22
N ALA A 125 -8.27 -11.86 -17.48
CA ALA A 125 -7.56 -10.60 -17.72
C ALA A 125 -6.66 -10.65 -18.96
N ARG A 126 -6.18 -11.84 -19.31
CA ARG A 126 -5.22 -12.03 -20.40
C ARG A 126 -5.85 -12.02 -21.79
N THR A 127 -7.17 -12.08 -21.88
CA THR A 127 -7.87 -12.12 -23.17
C THR A 127 -8.04 -10.74 -23.82
N GLY A 128 -7.83 -9.66 -23.06
CA GLY A 128 -8.00 -8.28 -23.52
C GLY A 128 -6.77 -7.42 -23.30
N ARG A 129 -6.94 -6.10 -23.51
CA ARG A 129 -6.00 -5.10 -23.01
C ARG A 129 -6.41 -4.79 -21.58
N GLU A 130 -5.66 -5.30 -20.61
CA GLU A 130 -5.91 -5.03 -19.19
C GLU A 130 -4.88 -4.05 -18.65
N GLY A 131 -5.36 -3.09 -17.86
CA GLY A 131 -4.52 -2.22 -17.07
C GLY A 131 -3.99 -2.94 -15.83
N MET A 132 -2.92 -2.40 -15.26
CA MET A 132 -2.47 -2.76 -13.91
C MET A 132 -1.98 -1.48 -13.26
N PHE A 133 -2.57 -1.17 -12.11
CA PHE A 133 -2.13 -0.08 -11.27
C PHE A 133 -2.41 -0.41 -9.82
N GLY A 134 -1.40 -0.37 -8.96
CA GLY A 134 -1.59 -0.65 -7.54
C GLY A 134 -0.31 -0.48 -6.76
N ILE A 135 -0.40 -0.72 -5.45
CA ILE A 135 0.74 -0.72 -4.54
C ILE A 135 0.87 -2.09 -3.90
N GLN A 136 2.11 -2.57 -3.84
CA GLN A 136 2.54 -3.65 -2.97
C GLN A 136 3.35 -3.06 -1.83
N SER A 137 2.97 -3.31 -0.59
CA SER A 137 3.73 -2.90 0.60
C SER A 137 3.98 -4.08 1.52
N TRP A 138 5.10 -4.09 2.25
CA TRP A 138 5.35 -5.07 3.30
C TRP A 138 5.49 -4.39 4.65
N ILE A 139 4.84 -4.98 5.65
CA ILE A 139 4.78 -4.53 7.03
C ILE A 139 5.58 -5.52 7.88
N ALA A 140 6.65 -5.07 8.52
CA ALA A 140 7.38 -5.89 9.49
C ALA A 140 6.46 -6.26 10.66
N LEU A 141 6.48 -7.54 11.07
CA LEU A 141 5.80 -7.94 12.29
C LEU A 141 6.67 -7.58 13.50
N PRO A 142 6.06 -7.21 14.65
CA PRO A 142 6.81 -7.13 15.90
C PRO A 142 7.41 -8.49 16.28
N ASP A 143 8.52 -8.48 17.02
CA ASP A 143 9.22 -9.70 17.48
C ASP A 143 8.29 -10.75 18.09
N ALA A 144 7.30 -10.32 18.88
CA ALA A 144 6.32 -11.20 19.54
C ALA A 144 5.38 -11.93 18.56
N HIS A 145 5.31 -11.49 17.31
CA HIS A 145 4.40 -11.98 16.28
C HIS A 145 5.12 -12.59 15.06
N GLU A 146 6.45 -12.55 14.99
CA GLU A 146 7.20 -13.09 13.84
C GLU A 146 6.90 -14.57 13.57
N GLU A 147 6.60 -15.35 14.61
CA GLU A 147 6.34 -16.79 14.54
C GLU A 147 4.84 -17.16 14.57
N THR A 148 3.94 -16.18 14.43
CA THR A 148 2.49 -16.45 14.40
C THR A 148 2.10 -17.35 13.22
N ASP A 149 0.96 -18.02 13.32
CA ASP A 149 0.35 -18.75 12.21
C ASP A 149 0.09 -17.79 11.02
N PRO A 150 0.37 -18.22 9.78
CA PRO A 150 0.04 -17.43 8.61
C PRO A 150 -1.46 -17.19 8.53
N SER A 151 -1.87 -16.04 8.01
CA SER A 151 -3.27 -15.71 7.81
C SER A 151 -3.47 -14.81 6.61
N PHE A 152 -4.71 -14.77 6.11
CA PHE A 152 -5.10 -13.94 4.97
C PHE A 152 -6.40 -13.22 5.29
N GLN A 153 -6.43 -11.92 5.04
CA GLN A 153 -7.62 -11.09 5.13
C GLN A 153 -7.84 -10.41 3.78
N HIS A 154 -9.09 -10.39 3.34
CA HIS A 154 -9.52 -9.67 2.15
C HIS A 154 -10.63 -8.70 2.53
N PHE A 155 -10.59 -7.51 1.94
CA PHE A 155 -11.58 -6.47 2.14
C PHE A 155 -12.02 -5.94 0.78
N ASP A 156 -13.32 -6.01 0.54
CA ASP A 156 -13.93 -5.40 -0.64
C ASP A 156 -13.79 -3.87 -0.55
N ALA A 157 -13.88 -3.18 -1.68
CA ALA A 157 -13.87 -1.73 -1.70
C ALA A 157 -15.01 -1.11 -0.86
N ALA A 158 -16.08 -1.84 -0.58
CA ALA A 158 -17.17 -1.37 0.27
C ALA A 158 -16.88 -1.51 1.78
N ASP A 159 -15.96 -2.39 2.16
CA ASP A 159 -15.60 -2.64 3.57
C ASP A 159 -14.66 -1.56 4.12
N LEU A 160 -13.88 -0.93 3.24
CA LEU A 160 -12.91 0.11 3.59
C LEU A 160 -13.58 1.49 3.66
N PRO A 161 -13.57 2.17 4.82
CA PRO A 161 -14.32 3.40 5.00
C PRO A 161 -13.75 4.54 4.15
N VAL A 162 -14.66 5.28 3.52
CA VAL A 162 -14.37 6.47 2.72
C VAL A 162 -14.88 7.72 3.43
N ILE A 163 -14.08 8.78 3.41
CA ILE A 163 -14.42 10.12 3.87
C ILE A 163 -14.39 11.06 2.68
N GLU A 164 -15.41 11.91 2.58
CA GLU A 164 -15.49 12.99 1.60
C GLU A 164 -15.78 14.30 2.35
N SER A 165 -14.96 15.33 2.15
CA SER A 165 -15.11 16.64 2.79
C SER A 165 -14.31 17.70 2.03
N ASP A 166 -14.91 18.84 1.66
CA ASP A 166 -14.18 20.04 1.19
C ASP A 166 -13.02 19.76 0.19
N GLY A 167 -13.30 19.03 -0.89
CA GLY A 167 -12.29 18.69 -1.91
C GLY A 167 -11.33 17.55 -1.54
N LEU A 168 -11.52 16.91 -0.38
CA LEU A 168 -10.87 15.66 0.01
C LEU A 168 -11.79 14.48 -0.29
N ARG A 169 -11.22 13.44 -0.88
CA ARG A 169 -11.73 12.07 -0.79
C ARG A 169 -10.62 11.16 -0.26
N ALA A 170 -10.83 10.51 0.87
CA ALA A 170 -9.86 9.60 1.47
C ALA A 170 -10.49 8.23 1.75
N ARG A 171 -9.79 7.15 1.39
CA ARG A 171 -10.12 5.79 1.82
C ARG A 171 -9.12 5.36 2.88
N VAL A 172 -9.59 4.98 4.07
CA VAL A 172 -8.73 4.43 5.11
C VAL A 172 -8.57 2.94 4.85
N ILE A 173 -7.40 2.55 4.33
CA ILE A 173 -7.07 1.17 3.99
C ILE A 173 -6.78 0.40 5.28
N ALA A 174 -5.94 0.94 6.18
CA ALA A 174 -5.63 0.34 7.48
C ALA A 174 -5.43 1.40 8.56
N GLY A 175 -5.68 1.04 9.82
CA GLY A 175 -5.59 1.95 10.96
C GLY A 175 -6.71 2.99 11.01
N SER A 176 -6.40 4.16 11.56
CA SER A 176 -7.36 5.26 11.74
C SER A 176 -6.83 6.56 11.13
N ALA A 177 -7.66 7.24 10.34
CA ALA A 177 -7.40 8.58 9.82
C ALA A 177 -8.71 9.31 9.51
N PHE A 178 -8.66 10.64 9.57
CA PHE A 178 -9.80 11.51 9.19
C PHE A 178 -11.10 11.13 9.94
N GLY A 179 -10.97 10.70 11.20
CA GLY A 179 -12.10 10.30 12.05
C GLY A 179 -12.76 8.97 11.68
N LYS A 180 -12.16 8.15 10.81
CA LYS A 180 -12.62 6.77 10.52
C LYS A 180 -11.54 5.76 10.88
N THR A 181 -11.97 4.54 11.14
CA THR A 181 -11.12 3.39 11.45
C THR A 181 -11.45 2.25 10.50
N SER A 182 -10.42 1.72 9.85
CA SER A 182 -10.52 0.54 8.99
C SER A 182 -10.81 -0.73 9.82
N PRO A 183 -11.60 -1.69 9.31
CA PRO A 183 -11.82 -2.97 9.99
C PRO A 183 -10.63 -3.95 9.90
N VAL A 184 -9.57 -3.59 9.17
CA VAL A 184 -8.39 -4.45 8.97
C VAL A 184 -7.73 -4.81 10.30
N GLY A 185 -7.59 -6.12 10.56
CA GLY A 185 -6.87 -6.60 11.73
C GLY A 185 -5.36 -6.49 11.55
N THR A 186 -4.72 -5.64 12.35
CA THR A 186 -3.26 -5.43 12.34
C THR A 186 -2.60 -6.02 13.60
N LEU A 187 -1.31 -6.38 13.49
CA LEU A 187 -0.49 -6.89 14.61
C LEU A 187 0.43 -5.83 15.22
N SER A 188 0.39 -4.62 14.68
CA SER A 188 1.08 -3.41 15.16
C SER A 188 0.29 -2.19 14.71
N ASP A 189 0.59 -1.03 15.30
CA ASP A 189 -0.05 0.23 14.90
C ASP A 189 0.60 0.77 13.63
N TRP A 190 -0.21 0.98 12.59
CA TRP A 190 0.17 1.68 11.37
C TRP A 190 -1.06 2.23 10.67
N LEU A 191 -0.83 3.28 9.87
CA LEU A 191 -1.84 3.96 9.07
C LEU A 191 -1.53 3.75 7.60
N TYR A 192 -2.57 3.43 6.82
CA TYR A 192 -2.52 3.45 5.36
C TYR A 192 -3.81 4.06 4.82
N ALA A 193 -3.71 5.13 4.03
CA ALA A 193 -4.86 5.74 3.36
C ALA A 193 -4.53 6.10 1.91
N GLU A 194 -5.51 5.89 1.03
CA GLU A 194 -5.55 6.54 -0.29
C GLU A 194 -6.18 7.91 -0.12
N VAL A 195 -5.53 8.97 -0.61
CA VAL A 195 -6.00 10.34 -0.48
C VAL A 195 -6.00 11.02 -1.83
N CYS A 196 -7.18 11.51 -2.24
CA CYS A 196 -7.37 12.36 -3.41
C CYS A 196 -7.76 13.77 -2.94
N LEU A 197 -7.05 14.77 -3.45
CA LEU A 197 -7.31 16.19 -3.17
C LEU A 197 -7.65 16.93 -4.47
N GLU A 198 -8.70 17.71 -4.45
CA GLU A 198 -8.99 18.70 -5.49
C GLU A 198 -7.92 19.80 -5.49
N ALA A 199 -7.80 20.50 -6.62
CA ALA A 199 -6.82 21.58 -6.76
C ALA A 199 -7.06 22.68 -5.71
N GLY A 200 -6.05 22.93 -4.88
CA GLY A 200 -6.11 23.94 -3.81
C GLY A 200 -6.70 23.44 -2.50
N ALA A 201 -7.19 22.19 -2.43
CA ALA A 201 -7.59 21.57 -1.18
C ALA A 201 -6.36 21.21 -0.32
N ALA A 202 -6.53 21.30 0.99
CA ALA A 202 -5.53 20.90 1.98
C ALA A 202 -6.22 20.14 3.10
N VAL A 203 -5.55 19.12 3.64
CA VAL A 203 -6.07 18.32 4.74
C VAL A 203 -5.01 18.21 5.84
N PRO A 204 -5.36 18.44 7.12
CA PRO A 204 -4.43 18.16 8.20
C PRO A 204 -4.22 16.66 8.33
N LEU A 205 -2.98 16.25 8.62
CA LEU A 205 -2.67 14.89 9.03
C LEU A 205 -2.60 14.83 10.56
N ASP A 206 -3.24 13.82 11.14
CA ASP A 206 -3.23 13.64 12.58
C ASP A 206 -1.80 13.33 13.07
N PRO A 207 -1.37 13.92 14.21
CA PRO A 207 -0.03 13.75 14.76
C PRO A 207 0.21 12.37 15.39
N ASP A 208 -0.69 11.41 15.18
CA ASP A 208 -0.78 10.16 15.94
C ASP A 208 0.29 9.11 15.57
N GLN A 209 0.91 9.25 14.40
CA GLN A 209 2.00 8.40 13.94
C GLN A 209 3.36 9.09 14.13
N GLU A 210 4.35 8.37 14.66
CA GLU A 210 5.70 8.90 14.84
C GLU A 210 6.37 9.17 13.49
N GLU A 211 6.31 8.19 12.59
CA GLU A 211 6.81 8.29 11.23
C GLU A 211 5.65 8.27 10.22
N ARG A 212 5.74 9.12 9.20
CA ARG A 212 4.75 9.22 8.11
C ARG A 212 5.48 9.45 6.80
N ALA A 213 4.92 8.90 5.73
CA ALA A 213 5.34 9.19 4.37
C ALA A 213 4.12 9.46 3.50
N VAL A 214 4.31 10.29 2.48
CA VAL A 214 3.33 10.49 1.40
C VAL A 214 3.98 10.00 0.12
N TYR A 215 3.26 9.14 -0.59
CA TYR A 215 3.64 8.67 -1.91
C TYR A 215 2.67 9.27 -2.93
N VAL A 216 3.21 10.01 -3.89
CA VAL A 216 2.41 10.65 -4.95
C VAL A 216 2.23 9.65 -6.09
N VAL A 217 0.97 9.36 -6.39
CA VAL A 217 0.50 8.35 -7.36
C VAL A 217 0.18 9.01 -8.70
#